data_AF-A0A3B9KBN5-F1
#
_entry.id   AF-A0A3B9KBN5-F1
#
_cell.length_a   1.000
_cell.length_b   1.000
_cell.length_c   1.000
_cell.angle_alpha   90.00
_cell.angle_beta   90.00
_cell.angle_gamma   90.00
#
_symmetry.space_group_name_H-M   'P 1'
#
loop_
_entity.id
_entity.type
_entity.pdbx_description
1 polymer ?
#
loop_
_entity_poly.entity_id
_entity_poly.type
_entity_poly.pdbx_seq_one_letter_code
_entity_poly.pdbx_strand_id
1 'polypeptide(L)'
;MQNNLAPRDALASGDTKGLTGERLLLVTKLAIPPVRSDLVARPRLTSQLQLGIQRPFTLIAAPAGFGKTTVLSAWLEDAPFSAAWVSLERGDDDLIRFWPYVFTALERVHPGSGASALALLQGSDPQQLPPIETILTVWIN
;
A
#
# COMPACT_ATOMS: atom_id res chain seq x y z
N MET A 1 16.35 32.29 24.14
CA MET A 1 15.76 31.48 25.23
C MET A 1 14.26 31.63 25.18
N GLN A 2 13.55 30.61 24.70
CA GLN A 2 12.28 30.07 25.20
C GLN A 2 11.65 29.20 24.11
N ASN A 3 11.95 27.90 24.23
CA ASN A 3 11.18 26.80 23.66
C ASN A 3 9.71 26.94 24.09
N ASN A 4 8.77 26.74 23.18
CA ASN A 4 7.49 26.18 23.56
C ASN A 4 7.07 25.11 22.57
N LEU A 5 7.16 23.87 23.06
CA LEU A 5 6.88 22.61 22.40
C LEU A 5 5.35 22.44 22.36
N ALA A 6 4.76 22.44 21.17
CA ALA A 6 3.36 22.05 21.01
C ALA A 6 3.20 20.54 21.33
N PRO A 7 2.13 20.14 22.04
CA PRO A 7 1.97 18.79 22.54
C PRO A 7 1.72 17.77 21.41
N ARG A 8 2.40 16.62 21.52
CA ARG A 8 2.40 15.50 20.58
C ARG A 8 1.41 14.38 20.93
N ASP A 9 0.40 14.64 21.75
CA ASP A 9 -0.54 13.61 22.19
C ASP A 9 -2.00 14.05 22.00
N ALA A 10 -2.56 13.63 20.87
CA ALA A 10 -4.00 13.55 20.67
C ALA A 10 -4.32 12.33 19.79
N LEU A 11 -3.94 11.14 20.27
CA LEU A 11 -4.56 9.90 19.81
C LEU A 11 -5.95 9.85 20.45
N ALA A 12 -6.95 10.30 19.69
CA ALA A 12 -8.35 10.17 20.07
C ALA A 12 -8.68 8.69 20.28
N SER A 13 -8.86 8.33 21.55
CA SER A 13 -9.60 7.15 21.96
C SER A 13 -11.07 7.42 21.66
N GLY A 14 -11.63 6.67 20.72
CA GLY A 14 -13.04 6.69 20.36
C GLY A 14 -13.56 5.27 20.24
N ASP A 15 -14.13 4.77 21.33
CA ASP A 15 -15.30 3.90 21.41
C ASP A 15 -15.48 2.83 20.32
N THR A 16 -14.88 1.66 20.55
CA THR A 16 -15.22 0.41 19.84
C THR A 16 -16.44 -0.22 20.50
N LYS A 17 -17.64 0.22 20.11
CA LYS A 17 -18.89 -0.50 20.40
C LYS A 17 -19.65 -0.79 19.10
N GLY A 18 -19.30 -1.94 18.53
CA GLY A 18 -20.11 -2.83 17.67
C GLY A 18 -20.73 -2.23 16.42
N LEU A 19 -20.24 -2.64 15.24
CA LEU A 19 -21.00 -2.83 13.99
C LEU A 19 -20.26 -3.87 13.11
N THR A 20 -21.06 -4.74 12.51
CA THR A 20 -20.74 -5.92 11.71
C THR A 20 -19.80 -5.63 10.53
N GLY A 21 -18.75 -6.44 10.33
CA GLY A 21 -18.13 -6.67 9.01
C GLY A 21 -17.10 -5.66 8.46
N GLU A 22 -16.73 -4.58 9.16
CA GLU A 22 -15.69 -3.68 8.63
C GLU A 22 -14.29 -4.26 8.82
N ARG A 23 -13.69 -4.73 7.72
CA ARG A 23 -12.28 -5.15 7.69
C ARG A 23 -11.38 -3.91 7.84
N LEU A 24 -10.95 -3.63 9.07
CA LEU A 24 -10.03 -2.54 9.37
C LEU A 24 -8.68 -2.77 8.66
N LEU A 25 -8.33 -1.85 7.76
CA LEU A 25 -7.04 -1.83 7.07
C LEU A 25 -6.08 -0.86 7.74
N LEU A 26 -4.82 -1.27 7.87
CA LEU A 26 -3.79 -0.40 8.40
C LEU A 26 -3.33 0.60 7.33
N VAL A 27 -3.67 1.87 7.50
CA VAL A 27 -3.38 2.93 6.52
C VAL A 27 -1.88 3.07 6.24
N THR A 28 -1.01 2.80 7.21
CA THR A 28 0.45 2.89 7.04
C THR A 28 1.00 1.85 6.06
N LYS A 29 0.32 0.71 5.86
CA LYS A 29 0.69 -0.26 4.82
C LYS A 29 0.47 0.28 3.41
N LEU A 30 -0.39 1.29 3.26
CA LEU A 30 -0.80 1.85 1.99
C LEU A 30 -0.12 3.19 1.66
N ALA A 31 0.74 3.69 2.55
CA ALA A 31 1.43 4.96 2.37
C ALA A 31 2.83 4.73 1.80
N ILE A 32 3.19 5.50 0.76
CA ILE A 32 4.56 5.56 0.27
C ILE A 32 5.43 6.18 1.39
N PRO A 33 6.52 5.52 1.82
CA PRO A 33 7.39 6.07 2.85
C PRO A 33 8.00 7.40 2.40
N PRO A 34 8.02 8.43 3.26
CA PRO A 34 8.54 9.75 2.88
C PRO A 34 10.04 9.68 2.58
N VAL A 35 10.45 10.45 1.59
CA VAL A 35 11.87 10.63 1.25
C VAL A 35 12.52 11.51 2.30
N ARG A 36 13.72 11.14 2.76
CA ARG A 36 14.49 11.93 3.72
C ARG A 36 15.32 12.97 2.96
N SER A 37 15.45 14.18 3.52
CA SER A 37 16.22 15.29 2.93
C SER A 37 17.68 14.96 2.65
N ASP A 38 18.26 14.06 3.44
CA ASP A 38 19.70 13.77 3.42
C ASP A 38 20.04 12.59 2.48
N LEU A 39 19.21 12.35 1.47
CA LEU A 39 19.38 11.24 0.56
C LEU A 39 20.53 11.50 -0.43
N VAL A 40 21.48 10.58 -0.50
CA VAL A 40 22.47 10.56 -1.58
C VAL A 40 21.78 10.16 -2.89
N ALA A 41 21.84 11.03 -3.90
CA ALA A 41 21.29 10.76 -5.22
C ALA A 41 21.93 9.51 -5.86
N ARG A 42 21.10 8.62 -6.41
CA ARG A 42 21.52 7.35 -7.04
C ARG A 42 20.94 7.21 -8.45
N PRO A 43 21.33 8.09 -9.41
CA PRO A 43 20.74 8.13 -10.75
C PRO A 43 20.85 6.79 -11.49
N ARG A 44 21.94 6.05 -11.31
CA ARG A 44 22.10 4.72 -11.93
C ARG A 44 20.99 3.74 -11.52
N LEU A 45 20.54 3.76 -10.26
CA LEU A 45 19.49 2.86 -9.79
C LEU A 45 18.11 3.31 -10.26
N THR A 46 17.84 4.62 -10.22
CA THR A 46 16.55 5.15 -10.70
C THR A 46 16.39 4.92 -12.20
N SER A 47 17.46 5.03 -13.00
CA SER A 47 17.44 4.64 -14.42
C SER A 47 17.12 3.15 -14.63
N GLN A 48 17.61 2.25 -13.76
CA GLN A 48 17.25 0.83 -13.86
C GLN A 48 15.78 0.58 -13.50
N LEU A 49 15.22 1.33 -12.54
CA LEU A 49 13.79 1.26 -12.23
C LEU A 49 12.93 1.72 -13.42
N GLN A 50 13.35 2.78 -14.12
CA GLN A 50 12.68 3.26 -15.33
C GLN A 50 12.66 2.22 -16.46
N LEU A 51 13.71 1.41 -16.59
CA LEU A 51 13.71 0.29 -17.53
C LEU A 51 12.84 -0.87 -17.03
N GLY A 52 12.78 -1.08 -15.72
CA GLY A 52 12.00 -2.13 -15.07
C GLY A 52 10.48 -1.96 -15.27
N ILE A 53 9.96 -0.73 -15.27
CA ILE A 53 8.51 -0.50 -15.49
C ILE A 53 8.04 -0.85 -16.91
N GLN A 54 8.95 -1.02 -17.86
CA GLN A 54 8.60 -1.49 -19.20
C GLN A 54 8.32 -3.00 -19.25
N ARG A 55 8.49 -3.69 -18.12
CA ARG A 55 8.21 -5.13 -17.97
C ARG A 55 6.93 -5.33 -17.16
N PRO A 56 6.17 -6.41 -17.42
CA PRO A 56 4.94 -6.70 -16.67
C PRO A 56 5.19 -6.98 -15.18
N PHE A 57 6.42 -7.37 -14.82
CA PHE A 57 6.83 -7.60 -13.44
C PHE A 57 8.33 -7.33 -13.27
N THR A 58 8.69 -6.60 -12.22
CA THR A 58 10.07 -6.30 -11.85
C THR A 58 10.28 -6.57 -10.36
N LEU A 59 11.28 -7.40 -10.05
CA LEU A 59 11.68 -7.73 -8.68
C LEU A 59 12.96 -6.98 -8.30
N ILE A 60 12.95 -6.29 -7.16
CA ILE A 60 14.12 -5.62 -6.60
C ILE A 60 14.60 -6.42 -5.39
N ALA A 61 15.74 -7.09 -5.53
CA ALA A 61 16.35 -7.90 -4.47
C ALA A 61 17.63 -7.26 -3.94
N ALA A 62 17.73 -7.13 -2.62
CA ALA A 62 18.93 -6.69 -1.90
C ALA A 62 18.81 -7.08 -0.41
N PRO A 63 19.91 -7.19 0.34
CA PRO A 63 19.85 -7.49 1.77
C PRO A 63 19.08 -6.42 2.58
N ALA A 64 18.76 -6.73 3.83
CA ALA A 64 18.16 -5.77 4.75
C ALA A 64 19.09 -4.56 4.93
N GLY A 65 18.53 -3.34 5.03
CA GLY A 65 19.31 -2.11 5.21
C GLY A 65 19.91 -1.50 3.93
N PHE A 66 19.88 -2.17 2.77
CA PHE A 66 20.45 -1.63 1.52
C PHE A 66 19.62 -0.52 0.84
N GLY A 67 18.55 -0.04 1.49
CA GLY A 67 17.78 1.11 1.00
C GLY A 67 16.85 0.83 -0.18
N LYS A 68 16.38 -0.42 -0.38
CA LYS A 68 15.41 -0.77 -1.44
C LYS A 68 14.19 0.15 -1.44
N THR A 69 13.52 0.23 -0.28
CA THR A 69 12.37 1.10 -0.05
C THR A 69 12.72 2.55 -0.28
N THR A 70 13.90 2.98 0.18
CA THR A 70 14.38 4.35 0.04
C THR A 70 14.57 4.75 -1.43
N VAL A 71 15.19 3.88 -2.24
CA VAL A 71 15.40 4.13 -3.67
C VAL A 71 14.06 4.14 -4.42
N LEU A 72 13.11 3.27 -4.06
CA LEU A 72 11.76 3.27 -4.63
C LEU A 72 11.00 4.55 -4.28
N SER A 73 10.95 4.94 -3.01
CA SER A 73 10.30 6.18 -2.57
C SER A 73 10.86 7.41 -3.28
N ALA A 74 12.19 7.51 -3.36
CA ALA A 74 12.87 8.62 -4.03
C ALA A 74 12.58 8.65 -5.53
N TRP A 75 12.51 7.50 -6.19
CA TRP A 75 12.19 7.43 -7.60
C TRP A 75 10.71 7.76 -7.88
N LEU A 76 9.80 7.37 -6.98
CA LEU A 76 8.37 7.67 -7.10
C LEU A 76 8.02 9.14 -6.84
N GLU A 77 8.84 9.87 -6.07
CA GLU A 77 8.63 11.29 -5.79
C GLU A 77 8.64 12.15 -7.07
N ASP A 78 9.51 11.81 -8.02
CA ASP A 78 9.65 12.52 -9.30
C ASP A 78 8.97 11.78 -10.47
N ALA A 79 8.22 10.71 -10.21
CA ALA A 79 7.64 9.89 -11.26
C ALA A 79 6.47 10.63 -11.96
N PRO A 80 6.37 10.59 -13.30
CA PRO A 80 5.28 11.24 -14.04
C PRO A 80 3.95 10.45 -14.01
N PHE A 81 3.86 9.42 -13.16
CA PHE A 81 2.71 8.53 -13.05
C PHE A 81 2.37 8.29 -11.58
N SER A 82 1.11 7.95 -11.32
CA SER A 82 0.67 7.60 -9.98
C SER A 82 1.03 6.16 -9.63
N ALA A 83 1.44 5.91 -8.38
CA ALA A 83 1.84 4.58 -7.91
C ALA A 83 1.03 4.17 -6.68
N ALA A 84 0.51 2.94 -6.72
CA ALA A 84 -0.09 2.29 -5.56
C ALA A 84 1.00 1.60 -4.73
N TRP A 85 0.90 1.69 -3.39
CA TRP A 85 1.86 1.09 -2.48
C TRP A 85 1.17 0.11 -1.54
N VAL A 86 1.76 -1.07 -1.36
CA VAL A 86 1.37 -2.04 -0.34
C VAL A 86 2.63 -2.57 0.33
N SER A 87 2.75 -2.29 1.63
CA SER A 87 3.79 -2.88 2.48
C SER A 87 3.32 -4.25 2.96
N LEU A 88 4.11 -5.29 2.64
CA LEU A 88 3.82 -6.66 3.02
C LEU A 88 4.66 -7.10 4.22
N GLU A 89 4.02 -7.82 5.13
CA GLU A 89 4.60 -8.44 6.31
C GLU A 89 4.33 -9.95 6.30
N ARG A 90 4.99 -10.72 7.18
CA ARG A 90 4.79 -12.17 7.27
C ARG A 90 3.34 -12.58 7.53
N GLY A 91 2.56 -11.72 8.21
CA GLY A 91 1.16 -11.98 8.50
C GLY A 91 0.21 -11.75 7.32
N ASP A 92 0.72 -11.29 6.18
CA ASP A 92 -0.07 -11.01 4.97
C ASP A 92 -0.04 -12.17 3.96
N ASP A 93 0.50 -13.33 4.34
CA ASP A 93 0.45 -14.60 3.56
C ASP A 93 -0.94 -15.27 3.58
N ASP A 94 -1.98 -14.44 3.67
CA ASP A 94 -3.38 -14.82 3.65
C ASP A 94 -4.04 -13.97 2.56
N LEU A 95 -4.49 -14.62 1.49
CA LEU A 95 -5.09 -13.96 0.32
C LEU A 95 -6.29 -13.09 0.73
N ILE A 96 -7.05 -13.54 1.73
CA ILE A 96 -8.21 -12.82 2.22
C ILE A 96 -7.77 -11.49 2.87
N ARG A 97 -6.58 -11.41 3.47
CA ARG A 97 -5.99 -10.18 4.02
C ARG A 97 -5.26 -9.34 2.98
N PHE A 98 -4.51 -10.00 2.08
CA PHE A 98 -3.69 -9.36 1.06
C PHE A 98 -4.51 -8.54 0.06
N TRP A 99 -5.54 -9.13 -0.54
CA TRP A 99 -6.29 -8.50 -1.64
C TRP A 99 -7.05 -7.22 -1.26
N PRO A 100 -7.67 -7.11 -0.08
CA PRO A 100 -8.20 -5.84 0.40
C PRO A 100 -7.17 -4.70 0.41
N TYR A 101 -5.91 -4.96 0.78
CA TYR A 101 -4.85 -3.94 0.71
C TYR A 101 -4.55 -3.56 -0.74
N VAL A 102 -4.45 -4.54 -1.65
CA VAL A 102 -4.19 -4.27 -3.08
C VAL A 102 -5.29 -3.43 -3.70
N PHE A 103 -6.55 -3.84 -3.58
CA PHE A 103 -7.66 -3.12 -4.19
C PHE A 103 -7.85 -1.73 -3.57
N THR A 104 -7.63 -1.59 -2.26
CA THR A 104 -7.67 -0.27 -1.61
C THR A 104 -6.53 0.63 -2.10
N ALA A 105 -5.32 0.09 -2.30
CA ALA A 105 -4.20 0.86 -2.83
C ALA A 105 -4.47 1.35 -4.26
N LEU A 106 -5.06 0.48 -5.09
CA LEU A 106 -5.45 0.82 -6.46
C LEU A 106 -6.57 1.86 -6.49
N GLU A 107 -7.63 1.68 -5.70
CA GLU A 107 -8.76 2.60 -5.62
C GLU A 107 -8.34 4.03 -5.20
N ARG A 108 -7.33 4.14 -4.31
CA ARG A 108 -6.77 5.43 -3.88
C ARG A 108 -6.05 6.19 -5.00
N VAL A 109 -5.48 5.46 -5.95
CA VAL A 109 -4.65 6.03 -7.03
C VAL A 109 -5.47 6.21 -8.30
N HIS A 110 -6.40 5.30 -8.56
CA HIS A 110 -7.29 5.31 -9.70
C HIS A 110 -8.70 4.88 -9.23
N PRO A 111 -9.58 5.84 -8.87
CA PRO A 111 -10.94 5.54 -8.45
C PRO A 111 -11.68 4.67 -9.46
N GLY A 112 -12.50 3.74 -8.97
CA GLY A 112 -13.21 2.74 -9.78
C GLY A 112 -12.37 1.53 -10.20
N SER A 113 -11.05 1.53 -9.95
CA SER A 113 -10.21 0.36 -10.29
C SER A 113 -10.37 -0.78 -9.30
N GLY A 114 -10.75 -0.55 -8.04
CA GLY A 114 -10.89 -1.60 -7.02
C GLY A 114 -12.32 -1.79 -6.51
N ALA A 115 -13.23 -0.88 -6.84
CA ALA A 115 -14.57 -0.78 -6.24
C ALA A 115 -15.40 -2.08 -6.33
N SER A 116 -15.46 -2.73 -7.49
CA SER A 116 -16.23 -3.97 -7.69
C SER A 116 -15.68 -5.13 -6.86
N ALA A 117 -14.36 -5.29 -6.83
CA ALA A 117 -13.69 -6.33 -6.06
C ALA A 117 -13.78 -6.07 -4.54
N LEU A 118 -13.66 -4.81 -4.11
CA LEU A 118 -13.82 -4.39 -2.72
C LEU A 118 -15.26 -4.65 -2.24
N ALA A 119 -16.27 -4.35 -3.05
CA ALA A 119 -17.66 -4.59 -2.71
C ALA A 119 -17.95 -6.08 -2.45
N LEU A 120 -17.37 -6.98 -3.26
CA LEU A 120 -17.49 -8.43 -3.05
C LEU A 120 -16.80 -8.89 -1.75
N LEU A 121 -15.63 -8.33 -1.46
CA LEU A 121 -14.86 -8.64 -0.25
C LEU A 121 -15.48 -8.10 1.04
N GLN A 122 -16.16 -6.95 0.97
CA GLN A 122 -16.80 -6.28 2.13
C GLN A 122 -18.24 -6.74 2.36
N GLY A 123 -18.95 -7.12 1.30
CA GLY A 123 -20.36 -7.54 1.37
C GLY A 123 -20.58 -9.01 1.72
N SER A 124 -19.52 -9.82 1.78
CA SER A 124 -19.60 -11.27 2.05
C SER A 124 -19.42 -11.57 3.53
N ASP A 125 -20.20 -12.53 4.06
CA ASP A 125 -19.93 -13.14 5.37
C ASP A 125 -18.48 -13.66 5.39
N PRO A 126 -17.66 -13.35 6.42
CA PRO A 126 -16.30 -13.87 6.55
C PRO A 126 -16.19 -15.40 6.41
N GLN A 127 -17.26 -16.15 6.69
CA GLN A 127 -17.31 -17.60 6.55
C GLN A 127 -17.74 -18.10 5.15
N GLN A 128 -18.17 -17.20 4.24
CA GLN A 128 -18.68 -17.54 2.91
C GLN A 128 -18.04 -16.72 1.78
N LEU A 129 -16.79 -16.27 1.97
CA LEU A 129 -16.08 -15.54 0.93
C LEU A 129 -15.95 -16.40 -0.35
N PRO A 130 -16.30 -15.85 -1.53
CA PRO A 130 -16.08 -16.56 -2.78
C PRO A 130 -14.58 -16.86 -2.97
N PRO A 131 -14.22 -17.91 -3.73
CA PRO A 131 -12.84 -18.17 -4.09
C PRO A 131 -12.20 -16.93 -4.69
N ILE A 132 -10.92 -16.72 -4.39
CA ILE A 132 -10.23 -15.49 -4.78
C ILE A 132 -10.17 -15.33 -6.30
N GLU A 133 -10.15 -16.44 -7.03
CA GLU A 133 -10.17 -16.50 -8.49
C GLU A 133 -11.43 -15.85 -9.06
N THR A 134 -12.57 -16.01 -8.38
CA THR A 134 -13.83 -15.36 -8.77
C THR A 134 -13.74 -13.85 -8.61
N ILE A 135 -13.18 -13.38 -7.49
CA ILE A 135 -12.99 -11.95 -7.22
C ILE A 135 -12.04 -11.34 -8.26
N LEU A 136 -10.93 -12.02 -8.57
CA LEU A 136 -9.96 -11.56 -9.57
C LEU A 136 -10.55 -11.54 -10.97
N THR A 137 -11.40 -12.50 -11.30
CA THR A 137 -12.09 -12.56 -12.60
C THR A 137 -13.05 -11.39 -12.76
N VAL A 138 -13.82 -11.05 -11.72
CA VAL A 138 -14.72 -9.88 -11.73
C VAL A 138 -13.95 -8.56 -11.79
N TRP A 139 -12.73 -8.53 -11.26
CA TRP A 139 -11.89 -7.34 -11.30
C TRP A 139 -11.29 -7.09 -12.69
N ILE A 140 -10.93 -8.15 -13.42
CA ILE A 140 -10.23 -8.07 -14.71
C ILE A 140 -11.19 -7.83 -15.89
N ASN A 141 -12.44 -8.30 -15.79
CA ASN A 141 -13.47 -8.22 -16.83
C ASN A 141 -14.40 -7.01 -16.67
#